data_AF-A0A356CLW0-F1
#
_entry.id   AF-A0A356CLW0-F1
#
_cell.length_a   1.000
_cell.length_b   1.000
_cell.length_c   1.000
_cell.angle_alpha   90.00
_cell.angle_beta   90.00
_cell.angle_gamma   90.00
#
_symmetry.space_group_name_H-M   'P 1'
#
loop_
_entity.id
_entity.type
_entity.pdbx_description
1 polymer ?
#
loop_
_entity_poly.entity_id
_entity_poly.type
_entity_poly.pdbx_seq_one_letter_code
_entity_poly.pdbx_strand_id
1 'polypeptide(L)' 'ATLHHIRQQIQKHGATDELRSLADYIAPEASGLDDYIGGFVVTAGLGAEHLAARYELANDDYNAIMVKAL' A
#
# COMPACT_ATOMS: atom_id res chain seq x y z
N ALA A 1 -4.30 8.49 -17.47
CA ALA A 1 -3.17 8.01 -16.64
C ALA A 1 -3.08 6.50 -16.79
N THR A 2 -1.89 5.91 -16.68
CA THR A 2 -1.71 4.45 -16.81
C THR A 2 -1.17 3.90 -15.49
N LEU A 3 -1.85 2.89 -14.94
CA LEU A 3 -1.41 2.17 -13.75
C LEU A 3 -0.70 0.88 -14.18
N HIS A 4 0.59 0.78 -13.84
CA HIS A 4 1.41 -0.37 -14.23
C HIS A 4 1.37 -1.43 -13.13
N HIS A 5 1.00 -2.66 -13.51
CA HIS A 5 0.94 -3.81 -12.62
C HIS A 5 1.82 -4.94 -13.13
N ILE A 6 2.45 -5.67 -12.20
CA ILE A 6 3.24 -6.87 -12.50
C ILE A 6 2.35 -8.11 -12.47
N ARG A 7 2.77 -9.17 -13.17
CA ARG A 7 2.12 -10.49 -13.15
C ARG A 7 2.99 -11.46 -12.37
N GLN A 8 2.35 -12.40 -11.66
CA GLN A 8 3.06 -13.55 -11.10
C GLN A 8 3.83 -14.29 -12.20
N GLN A 9 5.06 -14.73 -11.93
CA GLN A 9 5.92 -15.39 -12.92
C GLN A 9 6.31 -16.83 -12.54
N ILE A 10 5.91 -17.28 -11.34
CA ILE A 10 6.26 -18.61 -10.83
C ILE A 10 4.98 -19.42 -10.67
N GLN A 11 4.95 -20.57 -11.33
CA GLN A 11 3.92 -21.57 -11.12
C GLN A 11 4.23 -22.34 -9.83
N LYS A 12 3.35 -22.22 -8.83
CA LYS A 12 3.51 -22.92 -7.55
C LYS A 12 3.04 -24.37 -7.70
N HIS A 13 3.76 -25.30 -7.07
CA HIS A 13 3.40 -26.71 -7.09
C HIS A 13 2.02 -26.93 -6.44
N GLY A 14 1.09 -27.57 -7.16
CA GLY A 14 -0.29 -27.76 -6.71
C GLY A 14 -1.21 -26.54 -6.80
N ALA A 15 -0.72 -25.42 -7.36
CA ALA A 15 -1.57 -24.27 -7.68
C ALA A 15 -2.17 -24.37 -9.09
N THR A 16 -3.23 -23.63 -9.32
CA THR A 16 -3.81 -23.41 -10.65
C THR A 16 -2.79 -22.79 -11.60
N ASP A 17 -2.92 -23.06 -12.91
CA ASP A 17 -2.06 -22.50 -13.96
C ASP A 17 -2.20 -20.97 -14.13
N GLU A 18 -3.16 -20.37 -13.43
CA GLU A 18 -3.42 -18.95 -13.41
C GLU A 18 -2.29 -18.16 -12.74
N LEU A 19 -1.62 -17.31 -13.51
CA LEU A 19 -0.66 -16.33 -13.02
C LEU A 19 -1.35 -14.97 -12.90
N ARG A 20 -1.64 -14.51 -11.68
CA ARG A 20 -2.49 -13.32 -11.47
C ARG A 20 -1.71 -12.00 -11.58
N SER A 21 -2.40 -10.95 -12.02
CA SER A 21 -1.98 -9.55 -11.95
C SER A 21 -3.13 -8.68 -11.42
N LEU A 22 -2.80 -7.54 -10.81
CA LEU A 22 -3.84 -6.58 -10.38
C LEU A 22 -4.65 -6.04 -11.56
N ALA A 23 -4.07 -6.00 -12.77
CA ALA A 23 -4.76 -5.58 -13.98
C ALA A 23 -5.90 -6.54 -14.41
N ASP A 24 -5.88 -7.80 -13.94
CA ASP A 24 -6.90 -8.80 -14.30
C ASP A 24 -8.26 -8.51 -13.65
N TYR A 25 -8.30 -7.63 -12.64
CA TYR A 25 -9.52 -7.23 -11.95
C TYR A 25 -10.20 -5.99 -12.55
N ILE A 26 -9.69 -5.48 -13.67
CA ILE A 26 -10.32 -4.41 -14.44
C ILE A 26 -10.79 -4.97 -15.77
N ALA A 27 -11.99 -4.60 -16.19
CA ALA A 27 -12.58 -5.01 -17.46
C ALA A 27 -11.64 -4.66 -18.63
N PRO A 28 -11.29 -5.63 -19.50
CA PRO A 28 -10.50 -5.33 -20.70
C PRO A 28 -11.23 -4.34 -21.59
N GLU A 29 -10.51 -3.46 -22.28
CA GLU A 29 -11.08 -2.46 -23.18
C GLU A 29 -12.00 -3.09 -24.25
N ALA A 30 -11.65 -4.28 -24.73
CA ALA A 30 -12.44 -5.04 -25.70
C ALA A 30 -13.80 -5.51 -25.17
N SER A 31 -14.03 -5.52 -23.85
CA SER A 31 -15.31 -5.92 -23.25
C SER A 31 -16.40 -4.87 -23.45
N GLY A 32 -16.04 -3.61 -23.74
CA GLY A 32 -16.98 -2.50 -23.87
C GLY A 32 -17.72 -2.15 -22.58
N LEU A 33 -17.24 -2.66 -21.43
CA LEU A 33 -17.80 -2.37 -20.11
C LEU A 33 -17.10 -1.15 -19.51
N ASP A 34 -17.88 -0.27 -18.89
CA ASP A 34 -17.34 0.82 -18.08
C ASP A 34 -16.91 0.28 -16.71
N ASP A 35 -15.61 0.33 -16.43
CA ASP A 35 -15.00 -0.09 -15.17
C ASP A 35 -14.13 1.02 -14.57
N TYR A 36 -13.89 0.97 -13.26
CA TYR A 36 -13.39 2.09 -12.48
C TYR A 36 -12.29 1.66 -11.50
N ILE A 37 -11.31 2.53 -11.31
CA ILE A 37 -10.22 2.34 -10.35
C ILE A 37 -10.01 3.60 -9.52
N GLY A 38 -9.84 3.42 -8.21
CA GLY A 38 -9.60 4.50 -7.26
C GLY A 38 -8.30 4.31 -6.48
N GLY A 39 -7.75 5.40 -5.94
CA GLY A 39 -6.57 5.38 -5.08
C GLY A 39 -6.72 6.41 -3.96
N PHE A 40 -6.10 6.15 -2.82
CA PHE A 40 -6.10 7.05 -1.67
C PHE A 40 -4.69 7.20 -1.10
N VAL A 41 -4.44 8.34 -0.45
CA VAL A 41 -3.21 8.62 0.29
C VAL A 41 -3.62 9.24 1.62
N VAL A 42 -3.11 8.68 2.72
CA VAL A 42 -3.40 9.13 4.09
C VAL A 42 -2.12 9.32 4.88
N THR A 43 -2.17 10.18 5.89
CA THR A 43 -1.10 10.35 6.89
C THR A 43 -1.74 10.31 8.28
N ALA A 44 -1.08 9.67 9.25
CA ALA A 44 -1.47 9.71 10.66
C ALA A 44 -1.25 11.12 11.28
N GLY A 45 -0.57 12.01 10.55
CA GLY A 45 -0.34 13.41 10.92
C GLY A 45 1.12 13.81 10.68
N LEU A 46 1.34 15.00 10.10
CA LEU A 46 2.69 15.53 9.81
C LEU A 46 3.50 15.93 11.07
N GLY A 47 2.94 15.72 12.27
CA GLY A 47 3.52 16.12 13.55
C GLY A 47 4.09 14.99 14.41
N ALA A 48 3.86 13.72 14.04
CA ALA A 48 4.32 12.57 14.82
C ALA A 48 5.85 12.53 14.94
N GLU A 49 6.56 12.81 13.84
CA GLU A 49 8.03 12.90 13.80
C GLU A 49 8.56 14.00 14.74
N HIS A 50 7.95 15.19 14.67
CA HIS A 50 8.35 16.33 15.51
C HIS A 50 8.07 16.07 16.99
N LEU A 51 6.96 15.41 17.31
CA LEU A 51 6.59 15.09 18.68
C LEU A 51 7.50 14.00 19.26
N ALA A 52 7.82 12.97 18.48
CA ALA A 52 8.76 11.94 18.90
C ALA A 52 10.18 12.50 19.12
N ALA A 53 10.66 13.38 18.23
CA ALA A 53 11.97 14.03 18.39
C ALA A 53 12.07 14.88 19.68
N ARG A 54 10.97 15.51 20.11
CA ARG A 54 10.93 16.22 21.41
C ARG A 54 11.04 15.26 22.60
N TYR A 55 10.40 14.10 22.54
CA TYR A 55 10.48 13.10 23.60
C TYR A 55 11.88 12.45 23.66
N GLU A 56 12.50 12.19 22.50
CA GLU A 56 13.89 11.72 22.41
C GLU A 56 14.87 12.75 23.02
N LEU A 57 14.72 14.04 22.70
CA LEU A 57 15.51 15.12 23.30
C LEU A 57 15.34 15.24 24.82
N ALA A 58 14.20 14.80 25.35
CA ALA A 58 13.91 14.77 26.77
C ALA A 58 14.36 13.47 27.47
N ASN A 59 15.04 12.55 26.76
CA ASN A 59 15.37 11.19 27.22
C ASN A 59 14.14 10.37 27.65
N ASP A 60 13.00 10.61 27.01
CA ASP A 60 11.75 9.89 27.22
C ASP A 60 11.50 8.93 26.05
N ASP A 61 12.33 7.89 25.98
CA ASP A 61 12.30 6.92 24.88
C ASP A 61 10.98 6.15 24.80
N TYR A 62 10.30 5.96 25.94
CA TYR A 62 9.02 5.28 25.99
C TYR A 62 7.93 6.07 25.24
N ASN A 63 7.78 7.36 25.54
CA ASN A 63 6.79 8.19 24.85
C ASN A 63 7.17 8.47 23.40
N ALA A 64 8.47 8.54 23.08
CA ALA A 64 8.94 8.64 21.70
C ALA A 64 8.52 7.41 20.86
N ILE A 65 8.68 6.21 21.39
CA ILE A 65 8.25 4.97 20.73
C ILE A 65 6.72 4.92 20.64
N MET A 66 6.01 5.30 21.70
CA MET A 66 4.55 5.28 21.74
C MET A 66 3.92 6.20 20.68
N VAL A 67 4.46 7.41 20.50
CA VAL A 67 3.98 8.37 19.50
C VAL A 67 4.20 7.90 18.06
N LYS A 68 5.26 7.12 17.81
CA LYS A 68 5.50 6.51 16.49
C LYS A 68 4.60 5.29 16.23
N ALA A 69 4.08 4.66 17.29
CA ALA A 69 3.24 3.47 17.21
C ALA A 69 1.73 3.78 17.04
N LEU A 70 1.31 5.00 17.38
CA LEU A 70 -0.06 5.51 17.25
C LEU A 70 -0.27 6.22 15.91
#